data_AF-A0A838I101-F1
#
_entry.id   AF-A0A838I101-F1
#
_cell.length_a   1.000
_cell.length_b   1.000
_cell.length_c   1.000
_cell.angle_alpha   90.00
_cell.angle_beta   90.00
_cell.angle_gamma   90.00
#
_symmetry.space_group_name_H-M   'P 1'
#
loop_
_entity.id
_entity.type
_entity.pdbx_description
1 polymer ?
#
loop_
_entity_poly.entity_id
_entity_poly.type
_entity_poly.pdbx_seq_one_letter_code
_entity_poly.pdbx_strand_id
1 'polypeptide(L)'
;TPGTLVRKTFTSPAGLHAVSGMNAPGIRSLPLVSFGGIGSASSLAKFYAMLANGGELGGRRFFTKASLEMMTQTLSLGIDRIFGIPTAFSAGFMKDPAPDRLFGPSPLAFGHPGAGGSHAFADPENGIAFAYVMNQMEQSLLPNEKSLRLVHAIYRSLS
;
A
#
# COMPACT_ATOMS: atom_id res chain seq x y z
N THR A 1 -13.19 23.25 2.40
CA THR A 1 -14.63 23.59 2.47
C THR A 1 -15.38 22.58 3.31
N PRO A 2 -16.18 23.02 4.31
CA PRO A 2 -17.06 22.14 5.08
C PRO A 2 -17.97 21.29 4.17
N GLY A 3 -18.31 20.07 4.59
CA GLY A 3 -19.23 19.18 3.87
C GLY A 3 -18.64 18.38 2.68
N THR A 4 -17.44 18.73 2.20
CA THR A 4 -16.78 18.01 1.09
C THR A 4 -16.36 16.58 1.45
N LEU A 5 -16.33 15.68 0.45
CA LEU A 5 -15.83 14.31 0.62
C LEU A 5 -14.39 14.28 1.15
N VAL A 6 -13.51 15.12 0.57
CA VAL A 6 -12.12 15.29 1.03
C VAL A 6 -12.06 15.61 2.52
N ARG A 7 -12.84 16.60 2.98
CA ARG A 7 -12.86 16.97 4.40
C ARG A 7 -13.30 15.79 5.27
N LYS A 8 -14.37 15.09 4.89
CA LYS A 8 -14.89 13.93 5.64
C LYS A 8 -13.83 12.82 5.75
N THR A 9 -13.09 12.54 4.67
CA THR A 9 -12.02 11.53 4.66
C THR A 9 -10.90 11.89 5.62
N PHE A 10 -10.36 13.11 5.54
CA PHE A 10 -9.20 13.52 6.34
C PHE A 10 -9.51 13.94 7.79
N THR A 11 -10.79 14.02 8.17
CA THR A 11 -11.20 14.22 9.58
C THR A 11 -11.74 12.95 10.24
N SER A 12 -11.66 11.80 9.55
CA SER A 12 -12.09 10.51 10.07
C SER A 12 -10.89 9.69 10.56
N PRO A 13 -10.99 9.00 11.73
CA PRO A 13 -12.07 9.10 12.70
C PRO A 13 -12.02 10.45 13.44
N ALA A 14 -13.19 10.90 13.89
CA ALA A 14 -13.29 12.14 14.66
C ALA A 14 -12.45 12.06 15.94
N GLY A 15 -11.80 13.17 16.32
CA GLY A 15 -10.97 13.27 17.53
C GLY A 15 -9.47 13.00 17.32
N LEU A 16 -9.06 12.50 16.15
CA LEU A 16 -7.64 12.46 15.78
C LEU A 16 -7.23 13.81 15.16
N HIS A 17 -6.69 14.70 15.98
CA HIS A 17 -6.34 16.07 15.57
C HIS A 17 -4.99 16.17 14.83
N ALA A 18 -4.11 15.18 15.02
CA ALA A 18 -2.82 15.07 14.35
C ALA A 18 -2.39 13.61 14.28
N VAL A 19 -1.56 13.26 13.29
CA VAL A 19 -1.04 11.89 13.14
C VAL A 19 -0.22 11.45 14.37
N SER A 20 0.41 12.38 15.07
CA SER A 20 1.12 12.12 16.33
C SER A 20 0.22 11.51 17.41
N GLY A 21 -1.10 11.69 17.35
CA GLY A 21 -2.06 11.05 18.25
C GLY A 21 -2.04 9.52 18.16
N MET A 22 -1.62 8.96 17.02
CA MET A 22 -1.42 7.51 16.83
C MET A 22 -0.29 6.94 17.69
N ASN A 23 0.51 7.79 18.35
CA ASN A 23 1.54 7.35 19.29
C ASN A 23 1.00 7.03 20.68
N ALA A 24 -0.23 7.45 21.01
CA ALA A 24 -0.84 7.15 22.29
C ALA A 24 -1.10 5.63 22.42
N PRO A 25 -0.67 4.97 23.51
CA PRO A 25 -0.87 3.53 23.69
C PRO A 25 -2.33 3.09 23.54
N GLY A 26 -3.27 3.87 24.08
CA GLY A 26 -4.70 3.59 23.98
C GLY A 26 -5.23 3.61 22.53
N ILE A 27 -4.65 4.44 21.65
CA ILE A 27 -5.01 4.46 20.22
C ILE A 27 -4.37 3.28 19.48
N ARG A 28 -3.11 2.94 19.81
CA ARG A 28 -2.40 1.80 19.22
C ARG A 28 -3.06 0.45 19.51
N SER A 29 -3.77 0.32 20.64
CA SER A 29 -4.51 -0.89 20.98
C SER A 29 -5.86 -1.02 20.30
N LEU A 30 -6.35 0.03 19.61
CA LEU A 30 -7.64 -0.05 18.92
C LEU A 30 -7.52 -0.87 17.62
N PRO A 31 -8.55 -1.65 17.25
CA PRO A 31 -8.56 -2.46 16.04
C PRO A 31 -8.84 -1.63 14.77
N LEU A 32 -8.03 -0.60 14.51
CA LEU A 32 -8.18 0.32 13.39
C LEU A 32 -7.47 -0.25 12.14
N VAL A 33 -8.22 -0.95 11.30
CA VAL A 33 -7.64 -1.71 10.17
C VAL A 33 -7.18 -0.85 8.98
N SER A 34 -7.60 0.43 8.89
CA SER A 34 -7.25 1.31 7.77
C SER A 34 -5.95 2.11 7.97
N PHE A 35 -5.49 2.31 9.21
CA PHE A 35 -4.27 3.09 9.51
C PHE A 35 -3.61 2.74 10.87
N GLY A 36 -4.10 1.73 11.59
CA GLY A 36 -3.58 1.34 12.92
C GLY A 36 -2.57 0.20 12.90
N GLY A 37 -2.22 -0.33 11.73
CA GLY A 37 -1.26 -1.43 11.61
C GLY A 37 0.15 -1.04 12.07
N ILE A 38 0.77 -1.86 12.91
CA ILE A 38 2.14 -1.69 13.39
C ILE A 38 2.93 -2.93 12.99
N GLY A 39 4.04 -2.74 12.27
CA GLY A 39 4.86 -3.84 11.79
C GLY A 39 6.22 -3.39 11.28
N SER A 40 7.08 -4.37 11.02
CA SER A 40 8.41 -4.15 10.44
C SER A 40 8.36 -4.28 8.91
N ALA A 41 9.36 -3.69 8.22
CA ALA A 41 9.54 -3.91 6.78
C ALA A 41 9.67 -5.41 6.44
N SER A 42 10.42 -6.18 7.24
CA SER A 42 10.61 -7.63 7.01
C SER A 42 9.31 -8.41 7.10
N SER A 43 8.47 -8.16 8.12
CA SER A 43 7.17 -8.83 8.25
C SER A 43 6.22 -8.48 7.10
N LEU A 44 6.21 -7.21 6.68
CA LEU A 44 5.35 -6.76 5.59
C LEU A 44 5.83 -7.30 4.24
N ALA A 45 7.14 -7.32 3.99
CA ALA A 45 7.73 -7.93 2.80
C ALA A 45 7.43 -9.44 2.73
N LYS A 46 7.46 -10.16 3.86
CA LYS A 46 7.06 -11.59 3.89
C LYS A 46 5.59 -11.79 3.52
N PHE A 47 4.70 -10.92 3.97
CA PHE A 47 3.29 -10.96 3.57
C PHE A 47 3.16 -10.77 2.05
N TYR A 48 3.79 -9.75 1.49
CA TYR A 48 3.77 -9.55 0.04
C TYR A 48 4.52 -10.65 -0.73
N ALA A 49 5.53 -11.30 -0.14
CA ALA A 49 6.19 -12.45 -0.75
C ALA A 49 5.25 -13.65 -0.89
N MET A 50 4.35 -13.88 0.08
CA MET A 50 3.28 -14.87 -0.07
C MET A 50 2.41 -14.55 -1.28
N LEU A 51 2.08 -13.28 -1.51
CA LEU A 51 1.23 -12.85 -2.63
C LEU A 51 1.94 -12.95 -3.98
N ALA A 52 3.19 -12.49 -4.05
CA ALA A 52 4.02 -12.57 -5.25
C ALA A 52 4.27 -14.04 -5.66
N ASN A 53 4.39 -14.94 -4.67
CA ASN A 53 4.65 -16.36 -4.89
C ASN A 53 3.37 -17.21 -4.90
N GLY A 54 2.32 -16.75 -5.59
CA GLY A 54 1.13 -17.57 -5.84
C GLY A 54 0.33 -17.99 -4.60
N GLY A 55 0.44 -17.21 -3.52
CA GLY A 55 -0.24 -17.45 -2.24
C GLY A 55 0.50 -18.40 -1.31
N GLU A 56 1.76 -18.73 -1.59
CA GLU A 56 2.55 -19.69 -0.82
C GLU A 56 3.87 -19.10 -0.31
N LEU A 57 4.30 -19.55 0.87
CA LEU A 57 5.63 -19.25 1.39
C LEU A 57 6.13 -20.43 2.21
N GLY A 58 7.35 -20.89 1.93
CA GLY A 58 7.97 -22.01 2.65
C GLY A 58 7.19 -23.33 2.55
N GLY A 59 6.58 -23.60 1.38
CA GLY A 59 5.79 -24.83 1.15
C GLY A 59 4.40 -24.83 1.80
N ARG A 60 3.99 -23.74 2.46
CA ARG A 60 2.65 -23.57 3.00
C ARG A 60 1.84 -22.60 2.16
N ARG A 61 0.60 -22.98 1.84
CA ARG A 61 -0.41 -22.13 1.20
C ARG A 61 -1.18 -21.29 2.22
N PHE A 62 -1.26 -19.99 1.94
CA PHE A 62 -2.01 -19.00 2.72
C PHE A 62 -3.20 -18.44 1.95
N PHE A 63 -3.07 -18.33 0.62
CA PHE A 63 -4.12 -17.81 -0.25
C PHE A 63 -4.48 -18.81 -1.35
N THR A 64 -5.77 -18.87 -1.65
CA THR A 64 -6.27 -19.62 -2.80
C THR A 64 -6.03 -18.82 -4.08
N LYS A 65 -6.02 -19.51 -5.22
CA LYS A 65 -5.95 -18.85 -6.54
C LYS A 65 -7.08 -17.83 -6.72
N ALA A 66 -8.31 -18.18 -6.34
CA ALA A 66 -9.47 -17.30 -6.42
C ALA A 66 -9.29 -16.02 -5.55
N SER A 67 -8.69 -16.14 -4.37
CA SER A 67 -8.36 -14.97 -3.54
C SER A 67 -7.37 -14.05 -4.25
N LEU A 68 -6.31 -14.60 -4.83
CA LEU A 68 -5.30 -13.80 -5.56
C LEU A 68 -5.88 -13.15 -6.81
N GLU A 69 -6.78 -13.82 -7.53
CA GLU A 69 -7.50 -13.25 -8.66
C GLU A 69 -8.30 -12.02 -8.21
N MET A 70 -9.05 -12.09 -7.10
CA MET A 70 -9.76 -10.91 -6.56
C MET A 70 -8.81 -9.79 -6.14
N MET A 71 -7.66 -10.13 -5.55
CA MET A 71 -6.66 -9.15 -5.10
C MET A 71 -5.92 -8.46 -6.26
N THR A 72 -5.89 -9.08 -7.45
CA THR A 72 -5.14 -8.56 -8.60
C THR A 72 -6.04 -7.96 -9.68
N GLN A 73 -7.29 -8.40 -9.78
CA GLN A 73 -8.28 -7.90 -10.73
C GLN A 73 -8.65 -6.45 -10.42
N THR A 74 -8.46 -5.55 -11.39
CA THR A 74 -8.92 -4.15 -11.27
C THR A 74 -10.45 -4.13 -11.19
N LEU A 75 -10.97 -3.59 -10.10
CA LEU A 75 -12.41 -3.40 -9.86
C LEU A 75 -12.84 -1.95 -10.10
N SER A 76 -11.93 -0.99 -9.97
CA SER A 76 -12.19 0.42 -10.27
C SER A 76 -10.95 1.09 -10.85
N LEU A 77 -11.18 1.98 -11.81
CA LEU A 77 -10.16 2.80 -12.47
C LEU A 77 -10.79 4.14 -12.84
N GLY A 78 -10.16 5.25 -12.46
CA GLY A 78 -10.62 6.58 -12.81
C GLY A 78 -9.98 7.67 -11.96
N ILE A 79 -10.51 8.88 -12.04
CA ILE A 79 -10.09 9.98 -11.16
C ILE A 79 -10.67 9.74 -9.75
N ASP A 80 -9.78 9.56 -8.77
CA ASP A 80 -10.18 9.44 -7.38
C ASP A 80 -10.74 10.77 -6.87
N ARG A 81 -11.92 10.74 -6.25
CA ARG A 81 -12.62 11.96 -5.81
C ARG A 81 -11.99 12.62 -4.58
N ILE A 82 -11.09 11.92 -3.90
CA ILE A 82 -10.36 12.41 -2.73
C ILE A 82 -8.98 12.94 -3.15
N PHE A 83 -8.21 12.14 -3.89
CA PHE A 83 -6.87 12.52 -4.33
C PHE A 83 -6.87 13.45 -5.55
N GLY A 84 -7.91 13.41 -6.39
CA GLY A 84 -8.01 14.22 -7.61
C GLY A 84 -7.09 13.78 -8.75
N ILE A 85 -6.52 12.58 -8.66
CA ILE A 85 -5.60 12.00 -9.67
C ILE A 85 -6.15 10.66 -10.17
N PRO A 86 -5.65 10.15 -11.31
CA PRO A 86 -5.91 8.77 -11.70
C PRO A 86 -5.54 7.80 -10.58
N THR A 87 -6.38 6.80 -10.31
CA THR A 87 -6.13 5.74 -9.34
C THR A 87 -6.89 4.49 -9.76
N ALA A 88 -6.35 3.32 -9.41
CA ALA A 88 -7.01 2.04 -9.58
C ALA A 88 -7.01 1.22 -8.29
N PHE A 89 -8.03 0.39 -8.10
CA PHE A 89 -8.14 -0.53 -6.97
C PHE A 89 -8.65 -1.90 -7.39
N SER A 90 -8.17 -2.92 -6.70
CA SER A 90 -8.72 -4.28 -6.67
C SER A 90 -9.40 -4.53 -5.30
N ALA A 91 -9.72 -5.79 -4.98
CA ALA A 91 -10.21 -6.13 -3.66
C ALA A 91 -9.12 -5.95 -2.58
N GLY A 92 -9.08 -4.76 -1.97
CA GLY A 92 -8.24 -4.44 -0.82
C GLY A 92 -6.84 -3.89 -1.14
N PHE A 93 -6.48 -3.73 -2.42
CA PHE A 93 -5.18 -3.21 -2.83
C PHE A 93 -5.32 -2.07 -3.83
N MET A 94 -4.38 -1.13 -3.76
CA MET A 94 -4.17 -0.12 -4.78
C MET A 94 -3.40 -0.75 -5.95
N LYS A 95 -3.74 -0.29 -7.15
CA LYS A 95 -3.06 -0.61 -8.41
C LYS A 95 -2.62 0.68 -9.09
N ASP A 96 -1.61 0.57 -9.93
CA ASP A 96 -1.13 1.69 -10.72
C ASP A 96 -2.03 1.95 -11.93
N PRO A 97 -2.55 3.18 -12.12
CA PRO A 97 -3.13 3.59 -13.38
C PRO A 97 -2.01 3.85 -14.40
N ALA A 98 -2.14 3.37 -15.64
CA ALA A 98 -1.15 3.70 -16.67
C ALA A 98 -1.13 5.23 -16.96
N PRO A 99 0.05 5.86 -17.23
CA PRO A 99 1.39 5.27 -17.30
C PRO A 99 2.19 5.33 -15.97
N ASP A 100 1.68 6.03 -14.94
CA ASP A 100 2.40 6.25 -13.69
C ASP A 100 2.48 4.97 -12.86
N ARG A 101 3.68 4.57 -12.44
CA ARG A 101 3.86 3.32 -11.68
C ARG A 101 4.60 3.50 -10.37
N LEU A 102 3.88 3.32 -9.28
CA LEU A 102 4.39 3.32 -7.92
C LEU A 102 5.00 1.95 -7.56
N PHE A 103 4.42 0.86 -8.05
CA PHE A 103 4.76 -0.51 -7.67
C PHE A 103 5.75 -1.19 -8.60
N GLY A 104 6.41 -0.42 -9.48
CA GLY A 104 7.36 -0.93 -10.46
C GLY A 104 6.78 -1.10 -11.88
N PRO A 105 7.59 -1.55 -12.85
CA PRO A 105 7.22 -1.63 -14.26
C PRO A 105 6.20 -2.72 -14.60
N SER A 106 5.95 -3.70 -13.73
CA SER A 106 4.99 -4.77 -14.01
C SER A 106 3.54 -4.27 -13.92
N PRO A 107 2.66 -4.60 -14.89
CA PRO A 107 1.24 -4.26 -14.80
C PRO A 107 0.49 -5.15 -13.80
N LEU A 108 1.12 -6.24 -13.36
CA LEU A 108 0.58 -7.16 -12.38
C LEU A 108 0.92 -6.76 -10.94
N ALA A 109 1.79 -5.77 -10.74
CA ALA A 109 2.14 -5.29 -9.42
C ALA A 109 0.95 -4.62 -8.71
N PHE A 110 0.84 -4.84 -7.40
CA PHE A 110 -0.24 -4.32 -6.57
C PHE A 110 0.19 -4.24 -5.11
N GLY A 111 -0.35 -3.27 -4.37
CA GLY A 111 0.09 -3.01 -3.02
C GLY A 111 -0.68 -1.89 -2.35
N HIS A 112 -0.02 -1.17 -1.46
CA HIS A 112 -0.60 0.02 -0.86
C HIS A 112 0.48 1.01 -0.39
N PRO A 113 0.38 2.30 -0.76
CA PRO A 113 1.12 3.36 -0.10
C PRO A 113 0.45 3.73 1.23
N GLY A 114 1.24 4.22 2.18
CA GLY A 114 0.75 4.77 3.45
C GLY A 114 1.20 6.21 3.61
N ALA A 115 0.34 7.01 4.25
CA ALA A 115 0.62 8.41 4.55
C ALA A 115 1.98 8.54 5.25
N GLY A 116 2.73 9.59 4.90
CA GLY A 116 4.09 9.80 5.42
C GLY A 116 5.20 9.14 4.61
N GLY A 117 4.88 8.11 3.79
CA GLY A 117 5.81 7.51 2.84
C GLY A 117 6.03 6.00 2.94
N SER A 118 5.34 5.28 3.84
CA SER A 118 5.47 3.82 3.92
C SER A 118 4.90 3.21 2.65
N HIS A 119 5.48 2.12 2.16
CA HIS A 119 5.13 1.62 0.84
C HIS A 119 5.45 0.14 0.73
N ALA A 120 4.47 -0.68 0.33
CA ALA A 120 4.69 -2.11 0.17
C ALA A 120 3.81 -2.67 -0.93
N PHE A 121 4.34 -3.64 -1.67
CA PHE A 121 3.67 -4.26 -2.81
C PHE A 121 4.24 -5.64 -3.14
N ALA A 122 3.49 -6.39 -3.94
CA ALA A 122 3.91 -7.61 -4.60
C ALA A 122 3.90 -7.39 -6.11
N ASP A 123 4.86 -8.01 -6.79
CA ASP A 123 4.92 -8.16 -8.22
C ASP A 123 5.05 -9.66 -8.54
N PRO A 124 3.94 -10.33 -8.85
CA PRO A 124 3.95 -11.75 -9.19
C PRO A 124 4.64 -12.07 -10.52
N GLU A 125 4.77 -11.11 -11.44
CA GLU A 125 5.42 -11.32 -12.74
C GLU A 125 6.93 -11.52 -12.55
N ASN A 126 7.53 -10.71 -11.68
CA ASN A 126 8.97 -10.75 -11.40
C ASN A 126 9.32 -11.49 -10.11
N GLY A 127 8.34 -12.06 -9.41
CA GLY A 127 8.53 -12.74 -8.11
C GLY A 127 9.06 -11.81 -7.01
N ILE A 128 8.74 -10.51 -7.07
CA ILE A 128 9.24 -9.49 -6.16
C ILE A 128 8.22 -9.20 -5.07
N ALA A 129 8.72 -9.02 -3.84
CA ALA A 129 7.99 -8.39 -2.76
C ALA A 129 8.83 -7.26 -2.17
N PHE A 130 8.18 -6.14 -1.91
CA PHE A 130 8.82 -4.93 -1.41
C PHE A 130 8.09 -4.39 -0.19
N ALA A 131 8.86 -3.88 0.78
CA ALA A 131 8.32 -3.07 1.86
C ALA A 131 9.35 -2.04 2.32
N TYR A 132 8.92 -0.79 2.38
CA TYR A 132 9.60 0.33 2.99
C TYR A 132 8.76 0.86 4.15
N VAL A 133 9.38 0.94 5.32
CA VAL A 133 8.78 1.45 6.56
C VAL A 133 9.73 2.47 7.17
N MET A 134 9.19 3.57 7.68
CA MET A 134 9.95 4.68 8.27
C MET A 134 9.22 5.23 9.50
N ASN A 135 9.95 5.91 10.38
CA ASN A 135 9.40 6.62 11.54
C ASN A 135 9.38 8.14 11.37
N GLN A 136 10.07 8.68 10.37
CA GLN A 136 10.01 10.09 9.99
C GLN A 136 9.05 10.27 8.82
N MET A 137 7.86 10.78 9.11
CA MET A 137 6.85 11.06 8.08
C MET A 137 7.18 12.33 7.30
N GLU A 138 6.89 12.31 6.01
CA GLU A 138 6.84 13.49 5.14
C GLU A 138 5.37 13.90 4.89
N GLN A 139 5.13 15.12 4.44
CA GLN A 139 3.77 15.59 4.11
C GLN A 139 3.33 15.05 2.73
N SER A 140 3.17 13.74 2.62
CA SER A 140 2.74 13.05 1.40
C SER A 140 1.71 11.97 1.69
N LEU A 141 0.77 11.79 0.75
CA LEU A 141 -0.23 10.72 0.74
C LEU A 141 0.22 9.52 -0.10
N LEU A 142 1.18 9.73 -1.01
CA LEU A 142 1.74 8.73 -1.92
C LEU A 142 3.20 8.41 -1.53
N PRO A 143 3.81 7.36 -2.12
CA PRO A 143 5.20 7.02 -1.88
C PRO A 143 6.12 8.22 -2.11
N ASN A 144 7.14 8.35 -1.26
CA ASN A 144 8.13 9.40 -1.38
C ASN A 144 9.34 8.95 -2.23
N GLU A 145 10.21 9.91 -2.55
CA GLU A 145 11.43 9.67 -3.34
C GLU A 145 12.32 8.59 -2.71
N LYS A 146 12.40 8.53 -1.37
CA LYS A 146 13.22 7.53 -0.65
C LYS A 146 12.76 6.10 -0.98
N SER A 147 11.45 5.87 -0.91
CA SER A 147 10.86 4.58 -1.26
C SER A 147 11.02 4.27 -2.75
N LEU A 148 10.66 5.22 -3.62
CA LEU A 148 10.70 5.03 -5.08
C LEU A 148 12.12 4.76 -5.60
N ARG A 149 13.15 5.41 -5.04
CA ARG A 149 14.55 5.14 -5.40
C ARG A 149 14.97 3.70 -5.11
N LEU A 150 14.48 3.09 -4.02
CA LEU A 150 14.73 1.68 -3.72
C LEU A 150 13.99 0.77 -4.71
N VAL A 151 12.74 1.09 -5.05
CA VAL A 151 11.99 0.38 -6.10
C VAL A 151 12.76 0.40 -7.42
N HIS A 152 13.17 1.58 -7.88
CA HIS A 152 13.96 1.71 -9.11
C HIS A 152 15.32 1.00 -9.05
N ALA A 153 15.95 0.91 -7.87
CA ALA A 153 17.21 0.17 -7.73
C ALA A 153 16.99 -1.35 -7.87
N ILE A 154 15.94 -1.89 -7.27
CA ILE A 154 15.58 -3.32 -7.36
C ILE A 154 15.32 -3.70 -8.82
N TYR A 155 14.46 -2.96 -9.52
CA TYR A 155 14.13 -3.30 -10.91
C TYR A 155 15.30 -3.11 -11.88
N ARG A 156 16.22 -2.18 -11.61
CA ARG A 156 17.47 -2.05 -12.38
C ARG A 156 18.47 -3.19 -12.13
N SER A 157 18.34 -3.97 -11.06
CA SER A 157 19.19 -5.14 -10.81
C SER A 157 18.67 -6.43 -11.44
N LEU A 158 17.48 -6.42 -12.03
CA LEU A 158 16.91 -7.57 -12.75
C LEU A 158 17.38 -7.66 -14.21
N SER A 159 17.99 -6.59 -14.72
CA SER A 159 18.54 -6.48 -16.08
C SER A 159 20.02 -6.87 -16.14
#